data_AF-A0A2D3NY54-F1
#
_entry.id   AF-A0A2D3NY54-F1
#
_cell.length_a   1.000
_cell.length_b   1.000
_cell.length_c   1.000
_cell.angle_alpha   90.00
_cell.angle_beta   90.00
_cell.angle_gamma   90.00
#
_symmetry.space_group_name_H-M   'P 1'
#
loop_
_entity.id
_entity.type
_entity.pdbx_description
1 polymer ?
#
loop_
_entity_poly.entity_id
_entity_poly.type
_entity_poly.pdbx_seq_one_letter_code
_entity_poly.pdbx_strand_id
1 'polypeptide(L)'
;MKIDKFEIINDISSNNIKLINFLDIFAKFSQNTKDMTEFMYLNENISQSFFKLTDLKKENLEDILDILKLIKDKSKKEDLDIYGEEVERGINEINWLIEEKNLYQNIFQEFDNKNVLDKNSIVNELYRNEDASQSQYLIRTFSNKLWKELDEETIVNFLNGLDFYYLSNEAYFFILPACIRYGLKKFEDNEQLDYLIFFLSDKERVNYADEKIKILVVSYLNLLKKLNFSGYFEKEEKECLELWK
;
A
#
# COMPACT_ATOMS: atom_id res chain seq x y z
N MET A 1 -10.23 -5.09 17.57
CA MET A 1 -11.35 -4.19 17.95
C MET A 1 -12.63 -5.01 18.04
N LYS A 2 -13.41 -4.92 19.13
CA LYS A 2 -14.68 -5.64 19.26
C LYS A 2 -15.81 -4.64 19.01
N ILE A 3 -16.43 -4.72 17.83
CA ILE A 3 -17.53 -3.83 17.44
C ILE A 3 -18.84 -4.50 17.88
N ASP A 4 -19.65 -3.80 18.68
CA ASP A 4 -20.99 -4.27 19.01
C ASP A 4 -21.96 -3.97 17.85
N LYS A 5 -21.93 -4.85 16.85
CA LYS A 5 -22.69 -4.67 15.61
C LYS A 5 -24.20 -4.58 15.85
N PHE A 6 -24.74 -5.32 16.82
CA PHE A 6 -26.17 -5.39 17.06
C PHE A 6 -26.74 -4.07 17.55
N GLU A 7 -26.06 -3.40 18.47
CA GLU A 7 -26.57 -2.17 19.07
C GLU A 7 -26.41 -0.94 18.17
N ILE A 8 -25.43 -0.95 17.26
CA ILE A 8 -25.29 0.07 16.21
C ILE A 8 -26.41 -0.06 15.19
N ILE A 9 -26.68 -1.28 14.73
CA ILE A 9 -27.62 -1.54 13.63
C ILE A 9 -29.09 -1.36 14.07
N ASN A 10 -29.40 -1.61 15.34
CA ASN A 10 -30.76 -1.51 15.87
C ASN A 10 -31.25 -0.07 16.07
N ASP A 11 -30.34 0.90 16.20
CA ASP A 11 -30.66 2.33 16.39
C ASP A 11 -29.64 3.20 15.65
N ILE A 12 -29.88 3.44 14.36
CA ILE A 12 -29.04 4.31 13.53
C ILE A 12 -29.57 5.74 13.70
N SER A 13 -29.09 6.42 14.74
CA SER A 13 -29.40 7.81 15.03
C SER A 13 -28.24 8.51 15.75
N SER A 14 -28.19 9.84 15.66
CA SER A 14 -27.19 10.68 16.33
C SER A 14 -27.25 10.63 17.87
N ASN A 15 -28.34 10.11 18.44
CA ASN A 15 -28.48 9.91 19.88
C ASN A 15 -27.88 8.58 20.35
N ASN A 16 -27.53 7.66 19.45
CA ASN A 16 -26.92 6.39 19.80
C ASN A 16 -25.42 6.55 20.08
N ILE A 17 -25.06 6.64 21.36
CA ILE A 17 -23.67 6.76 21.83
C ILE A 17 -22.76 5.65 21.28
N LYS A 18 -23.28 4.44 21.06
CA LYS A 18 -22.46 3.33 20.55
C LYS A 18 -22.12 3.51 19.07
N LEU A 19 -23.04 4.05 18.29
CA LEU A 19 -22.78 4.46 16.91
C LEU A 19 -21.77 5.60 16.88
N ILE A 20 -21.94 6.63 17.71
CA ILE A 20 -21.00 7.75 17.77
C ILE A 20 -19.59 7.29 18.15
N ASN A 21 -19.45 6.44 19.17
CA ASN A 21 -18.15 5.90 19.57
C ASN A 21 -17.51 5.03 18.48
N PHE A 22 -18.31 4.32 17.68
CA PHE A 22 -17.81 3.59 16.52
C PHE A 22 -17.32 4.55 15.42
N LEU A 23 -18.06 5.63 15.14
CA LEU A 23 -17.67 6.61 14.13
C LEU A 23 -16.48 7.48 14.56
N ASP A 24 -16.23 7.65 15.87
CA ASP A 24 -15.05 8.37 16.40
C ASP A 24 -13.72 7.72 15.96
N ILE A 25 -13.73 6.43 15.62
CA ILE A 25 -12.58 5.73 15.02
C ILE A 25 -12.17 6.46 13.72
N PHE A 26 -13.15 6.87 12.93
CA PHE A 26 -12.96 7.54 11.66
C PHE A 26 -12.88 9.06 11.79
N ALA A 27 -12.96 9.63 12.99
CA ALA A 27 -12.83 11.07 13.18
C ALA A 27 -11.41 11.55 12.83
N LYS A 28 -11.31 12.77 12.27
CA LYS A 28 -10.02 13.45 12.04
C LYS A 28 -9.31 13.76 13.37
N PHE A 29 -10.09 14.19 14.35
CA PHE A 29 -9.64 14.50 15.70
C PHE A 29 -10.57 13.78 16.67
N SER A 30 -10.06 12.91 17.56
CA SER A 30 -10.89 12.43 18.67
C SER A 30 -11.22 13.61 19.56
N GLN A 31 -12.45 13.66 20.09
CA GLN A 31 -12.78 14.58 21.18
C GLN A 31 -11.96 14.30 22.47
N ASN A 32 -11.20 13.20 22.52
CA ASN A 32 -10.48 12.70 23.70
C ASN A 32 -8.94 12.79 23.62
N THR A 33 -8.33 13.26 22.53
CA THR A 33 -6.87 13.35 22.40
C THR A 33 -6.33 14.72 22.82
N LYS A 34 -5.37 14.72 23.76
CA LYS A 34 -4.72 15.92 24.30
C LYS A 34 -3.59 16.47 23.42
N ASP A 35 -3.06 15.68 22.49
CA ASP A 35 -1.96 16.07 21.60
C ASP A 35 -2.47 16.13 20.15
N MET A 36 -2.95 17.30 19.74
CA MET A 36 -3.36 17.58 18.36
C MET A 36 -2.18 17.98 17.46
N THR A 37 -1.00 18.26 18.02
CA THR A 37 0.14 18.88 17.32
C THR A 37 0.89 17.96 16.37
N GLU A 38 0.93 16.64 16.58
CA GLU A 38 1.60 15.70 15.66
C GLU A 38 0.71 15.27 14.49
N PHE A 39 -0.62 15.17 14.67
CA PHE A 39 -1.53 14.70 13.62
C PHE A 39 -1.92 15.79 12.61
N MET A 40 -1.92 17.07 13.01
CA MET A 40 -2.21 18.21 12.13
C MET A 40 -1.25 18.33 10.92
N TYR A 41 -0.08 17.69 10.96
CA TYR A 41 0.91 17.74 9.89
C TYR A 41 0.90 16.54 8.94
N LEU A 42 0.20 15.45 9.25
CA LEU A 42 0.34 14.19 8.52
C LEU A 42 -0.70 13.98 7.40
N ASN A 43 -1.98 14.31 7.60
CA ASN A 43 -2.99 14.34 6.52
C ASN A 43 -4.36 14.82 7.04
N GLU A 44 -4.97 15.84 6.43
CA GLU A 44 -6.35 16.23 6.76
C GLU A 44 -7.42 15.26 6.21
N ASN A 45 -7.04 14.31 5.35
CA ASN A 45 -7.99 13.48 4.59
C ASN A 45 -8.24 12.09 5.19
N ILE A 46 -7.41 11.61 6.13
CA ILE A 46 -7.60 10.32 6.81
C ILE A 46 -7.89 10.51 8.30
N SER A 47 -8.46 9.48 8.90
CA SER A 47 -8.76 9.39 10.32
C SER A 47 -7.51 9.17 11.13
N GLN A 48 -7.56 9.61 12.38
CA GLN A 48 -6.50 9.36 13.38
C GLN A 48 -6.20 7.87 13.61
N SER A 49 -7.15 7.00 13.26
CA SER A 49 -7.05 5.56 13.50
C SER A 49 -6.66 4.78 12.27
N PHE A 50 -6.52 5.42 11.09
CA PHE A 50 -6.30 4.74 9.82
C PHE A 50 -5.20 3.67 9.89
N PHE A 51 -4.01 4.03 10.36
CA PHE A 51 -2.89 3.10 10.44
C PHE A 51 -3.14 1.95 11.43
N LYS A 52 -3.87 2.19 12.53
CA LYS A 52 -4.29 1.13 13.46
C LYS A 52 -5.25 0.12 12.81
N LEU A 53 -5.96 0.52 11.75
CA LEU A 53 -6.87 -0.36 11.01
C LEU A 53 -6.12 -1.27 10.02
N THR A 54 -4.88 -0.94 9.64
CA THR A 54 -4.06 -1.76 8.71
C THR A 54 -3.74 -3.15 9.25
N ASP A 55 -3.69 -3.30 10.58
CA ASP A 55 -3.48 -4.56 11.29
C ASP A 55 -4.70 -5.48 11.28
N LEU A 56 -5.87 -4.98 10.89
CA LEU A 56 -7.08 -5.78 10.85
C LEU A 56 -7.04 -6.78 9.68
N LYS A 57 -7.61 -7.96 9.93
CA LYS A 57 -7.87 -8.95 8.89
C LYS A 57 -8.91 -8.43 7.90
N LYS A 58 -8.80 -8.87 6.65
CA LYS A 58 -9.70 -8.49 5.55
C LYS A 58 -11.17 -8.72 5.90
N GLU A 59 -11.52 -9.86 6.51
CA GLU A 59 -12.91 -10.18 6.86
C GLU A 59 -13.48 -9.19 7.88
N ASN A 60 -12.66 -8.71 8.83
CA ASN A 60 -13.06 -7.69 9.78
C ASN A 60 -13.26 -6.32 9.12
N LEU A 61 -12.46 -6.01 8.10
CA LEU A 61 -12.60 -4.78 7.32
C LEU A 61 -13.88 -4.82 6.48
N GLU A 62 -14.17 -5.93 5.82
CA GLU A 62 -15.41 -6.14 5.06
C GLU A 62 -16.65 -6.00 5.97
N ASP A 63 -16.59 -6.59 7.16
CA ASP A 63 -17.61 -6.44 8.20
C ASP A 63 -17.84 -4.96 8.60
N ILE A 64 -16.76 -4.19 8.75
CA ILE A 64 -16.84 -2.76 9.07
C ILE A 64 -17.46 -1.99 7.91
N LEU A 65 -17.05 -2.30 6.67
CA LEU A 65 -17.56 -1.65 5.47
C LEU A 65 -19.06 -1.83 5.33
N ASP A 66 -19.55 -3.05 5.58
CA ASP A 66 -20.98 -3.36 5.49
C ASP A 66 -21.79 -2.57 6.54
N ILE A 67 -21.26 -2.43 7.76
CA ILE A 67 -21.88 -1.60 8.80
C ILE A 67 -21.92 -0.13 8.37
N LEU A 68 -20.82 0.41 7.84
CA LEU A 68 -20.75 1.81 7.42
C LEU A 68 -21.71 2.12 6.27
N LYS A 69 -21.79 1.23 5.27
CA LYS A 69 -22.77 1.34 4.17
C LYS A 69 -24.19 1.29 4.70
N LEU A 70 -24.48 0.40 5.64
CA LEU A 70 -25.80 0.31 6.25
C LEU A 70 -26.17 1.58 7.03
N ILE A 71 -25.23 2.17 7.77
CA ILE A 71 -25.41 3.45 8.45
C ILE A 71 -25.73 4.52 7.40
N LYS A 72 -24.92 4.66 6.35
CA LYS A 72 -25.15 5.63 5.28
C LYS A 72 -26.54 5.52 4.66
N ASP A 73 -26.97 4.29 4.34
CA ASP A 73 -28.23 4.03 3.65
C ASP A 73 -29.47 4.25 4.53
N LYS A 74 -29.37 4.00 5.84
CA LYS A 74 -30.50 4.05 6.79
C LYS A 74 -30.57 5.33 7.60
N SER A 75 -29.51 6.14 7.63
CA SER A 75 -29.48 7.38 8.41
C SER A 75 -30.45 8.42 7.84
N LYS A 76 -31.06 9.21 8.72
CA LYS A 76 -31.80 10.39 8.29
C LYS A 76 -30.81 11.49 7.89
N LYS A 77 -31.28 12.42 7.08
CA LYS A 77 -30.48 13.58 6.67
C LYS A 77 -29.92 14.36 7.86
N GLU A 78 -30.76 14.64 8.87
CA GLU A 78 -30.37 15.37 10.08
C GLU A 78 -29.27 14.65 10.88
N ASP A 79 -29.24 13.32 10.85
CA ASP A 79 -28.18 12.53 11.51
C ASP A 79 -26.90 12.54 10.68
N LEU A 80 -27.00 12.47 9.34
CA LEU A 80 -25.85 12.59 8.44
C LEU A 80 -25.24 13.99 8.46
N ASP A 81 -26.01 15.04 8.78
CA ASP A 81 -25.47 16.37 9.00
C ASP A 81 -24.56 16.43 10.25
N ILE A 82 -24.63 15.43 11.14
CA ILE A 82 -23.81 15.31 12.37
C ILE A 82 -22.58 14.42 12.17
N TYR A 83 -22.74 13.25 11.53
CA TYR A 83 -21.67 12.24 11.43
C TYR A 83 -21.38 11.74 10.00
N GLY A 84 -22.01 12.34 8.99
CA GLY A 84 -21.92 11.88 7.60
C GLY A 84 -20.48 11.90 7.08
N GLU A 85 -19.66 12.85 7.52
CA GLU A 85 -18.25 12.92 7.13
C GLU A 85 -17.46 11.71 7.63
N GLU A 86 -17.64 11.28 8.87
CA GLU A 86 -17.00 10.10 9.45
C GLU A 86 -17.42 8.83 8.71
N VAL A 87 -18.69 8.74 8.31
CA VAL A 87 -19.20 7.60 7.54
C VAL A 87 -18.56 7.53 6.17
N GLU A 88 -18.53 8.63 5.41
CA GLU A 88 -17.89 8.66 4.08
C GLU A 88 -16.39 8.38 4.17
N ARG A 89 -15.71 8.99 5.15
CA ARG A 89 -14.29 8.80 5.39
C ARG A 89 -13.98 7.34 5.72
N GLY A 90 -14.75 6.74 6.64
CA GLY A 90 -14.62 5.34 6.98
C GLY A 90 -14.87 4.41 5.81
N ILE A 91 -15.87 4.69 4.96
CA ILE A 91 -16.11 3.89 3.75
C ILE A 91 -14.89 3.94 2.82
N ASN A 92 -14.34 5.12 2.59
CA ASN A 92 -13.18 5.29 1.70
C ASN A 92 -11.93 4.60 2.26
N GLU A 93 -11.62 4.80 3.54
CA GLU A 93 -10.48 4.18 4.21
C GLU A 93 -10.56 2.66 4.23
N ILE A 94 -11.72 2.12 4.61
CA ILE A 94 -11.90 0.67 4.71
C ILE A 94 -11.88 0.03 3.32
N ASN A 95 -12.48 0.65 2.30
CA ASN A 95 -12.34 0.18 0.92
C ASN A 95 -10.87 0.14 0.50
N TRP A 96 -10.11 1.19 0.81
CA TRP A 96 -8.69 1.24 0.51
C TRP A 96 -7.92 0.09 1.18
N LEU A 97 -8.14 -0.13 2.48
CA LEU A 97 -7.50 -1.20 3.23
C LEU A 97 -7.85 -2.58 2.66
N ILE A 98 -9.08 -2.81 2.23
CA ILE A 98 -9.48 -4.05 1.57
C ILE A 98 -8.74 -4.22 0.23
N GLU A 99 -8.62 -3.16 -0.57
CA GLU A 99 -7.85 -3.18 -1.82
C GLU A 99 -6.36 -3.46 -1.59
N GLU A 100 -5.77 -2.89 -0.54
CA GLU A 100 -4.40 -3.20 -0.12
C GLU A 100 -4.23 -4.69 0.19
N LYS A 101 -5.11 -5.26 1.02
CA LYS A 101 -5.07 -6.70 1.34
C LYS A 101 -5.24 -7.57 0.11
N ASN A 102 -6.11 -7.18 -0.83
CA ASN A 102 -6.30 -7.89 -2.09
C ASN A 102 -5.02 -7.85 -2.94
N LEU A 103 -4.39 -6.69 -3.06
CA LEU A 103 -3.14 -6.55 -3.81
C LEU A 103 -2.02 -7.40 -3.19
N TYR A 104 -1.89 -7.35 -1.85
CA TYR A 104 -0.95 -8.20 -1.13
C TYR A 104 -1.19 -9.69 -1.41
N GLN A 105 -2.44 -10.15 -1.34
CA GLN A 105 -2.79 -11.54 -1.65
C GLN A 105 -2.48 -11.91 -3.11
N ASN A 106 -2.82 -11.03 -4.05
CA ASN A 106 -2.60 -11.25 -5.49
C ASN A 106 -1.11 -11.39 -5.82
N ILE A 107 -0.22 -10.65 -5.12
CA ILE A 107 1.22 -10.81 -5.27
C ILE A 107 1.64 -12.26 -5.01
N PHE A 108 1.17 -12.87 -3.92
CA PHE A 108 1.52 -14.27 -3.63
C PHE A 108 0.83 -15.24 -4.60
N GLN A 109 -0.40 -14.98 -5.01
CA GLN A 109 -1.09 -15.87 -5.95
C GLN A 109 -0.40 -15.91 -7.32
N GLU A 110 0.01 -14.75 -7.84
CA GLU A 110 0.59 -14.63 -9.18
C GLU A 110 2.09 -14.90 -9.22
N PHE A 111 2.82 -14.59 -8.14
CA PHE A 111 4.28 -14.62 -8.13
C PHE A 111 4.89 -15.65 -7.17
N ASP A 112 4.13 -16.46 -6.42
CA ASP A 112 4.69 -17.55 -5.59
C ASP A 112 5.16 -18.77 -6.43
N ASN A 113 5.80 -18.49 -7.56
CA ASN A 113 6.57 -19.48 -8.27
C ASN A 113 7.80 -19.84 -7.42
N LYS A 114 8.16 -21.12 -7.37
CA LYS A 114 9.39 -21.58 -6.70
C LYS A 114 10.64 -21.30 -7.56
N ASN A 115 10.57 -20.27 -8.40
CA ASN A 115 11.64 -19.92 -9.30
C ASN A 115 12.71 -19.19 -8.50
N VAL A 116 13.96 -19.55 -8.74
CA VAL A 116 15.14 -18.85 -8.22
C VAL A 116 15.93 -18.36 -9.41
N LEU A 117 16.56 -17.19 -9.28
CA LEU A 117 17.40 -16.65 -10.35
C LEU A 117 18.68 -17.48 -10.50
N ASP A 118 19.02 -17.80 -11.76
CA ASP A 118 20.36 -18.30 -12.07
C ASP A 118 21.37 -17.17 -11.86
N LYS A 119 22.54 -17.49 -11.29
CA LYS A 119 23.57 -16.48 -11.04
C LYS A 119 23.97 -15.70 -12.30
N ASN A 120 23.88 -16.32 -13.48
CA ASN A 120 24.22 -15.68 -14.75
C ASN A 120 23.06 -14.88 -15.34
N SER A 121 21.84 -14.96 -14.78
CA SER A 121 20.71 -14.13 -15.18
C SER A 121 20.53 -12.90 -14.30
N ILE A 122 21.27 -12.74 -13.20
CA ILE A 122 21.07 -11.62 -12.26
C ILE A 122 21.53 -10.27 -12.83
N VAL A 123 22.76 -10.23 -13.36
CA VAL A 123 23.41 -8.98 -13.79
C VAL A 123 23.35 -8.85 -15.31
N ASN A 124 23.00 -7.65 -15.80
CA ASN A 124 23.06 -7.29 -17.21
C ASN A 124 24.46 -7.54 -17.77
N GLU A 125 24.55 -8.16 -18.95
CA GLU A 125 25.83 -8.45 -19.58
C GLU A 125 26.68 -7.20 -19.84
N LEU A 126 26.03 -6.07 -20.14
CA LEU A 126 26.70 -4.79 -20.35
C LEU A 126 27.49 -4.34 -19.11
N TYR A 127 26.90 -4.47 -17.93
CA TYR A 127 27.49 -3.98 -16.67
C TYR A 127 28.33 -5.02 -15.93
N ARG A 128 28.26 -6.30 -16.33
CA ARG A 128 28.88 -7.42 -15.62
C ARG A 128 30.38 -7.25 -15.36
N ASN A 129 31.09 -6.60 -16.30
CA ASN A 129 32.53 -6.38 -16.22
C ASN A 129 32.89 -4.93 -15.93
N GLU A 130 31.93 -4.01 -15.92
CA GLU A 130 32.16 -2.58 -15.62
C GLU A 130 32.36 -2.37 -14.12
N ASP A 131 31.59 -3.09 -13.29
CA ASP A 131 31.79 -3.17 -11.85
C ASP A 131 31.64 -4.61 -11.36
N ALA A 132 32.79 -5.29 -11.25
CA ALA A 132 32.84 -6.67 -10.79
C ALA A 132 32.45 -6.81 -9.30
N SER A 133 32.65 -5.78 -8.48
CA SER A 133 32.29 -5.81 -7.06
C SER A 133 30.77 -5.74 -6.90
N GLN A 134 30.15 -4.78 -7.59
CA GLN A 134 28.69 -4.63 -7.61
C GLN A 134 28.02 -5.87 -8.19
N SER A 135 28.55 -6.41 -9.28
CA SER A 135 28.05 -7.64 -9.89
C SER A 135 28.09 -8.82 -8.91
N GLN A 136 29.19 -9.01 -8.18
CA GLN A 136 29.31 -10.07 -7.18
C GLN A 136 28.37 -9.86 -6.00
N TYR A 137 28.18 -8.62 -5.56
CA TYR A 137 27.23 -8.28 -4.50
C TYR A 137 25.81 -8.67 -4.90
N LEU A 138 25.32 -8.23 -6.07
CA LEU A 138 23.97 -8.55 -6.54
C LEU A 138 23.75 -10.05 -6.72
N ILE A 139 24.74 -10.76 -7.26
CA ILE A 139 24.69 -12.23 -7.39
C ILE A 139 24.54 -12.88 -6.02
N ARG A 140 25.34 -12.47 -5.02
CA ARG A 140 25.24 -13.02 -3.66
C ARG A 140 23.91 -12.66 -2.99
N THR A 141 23.40 -11.47 -3.26
CA THR A 141 22.16 -10.98 -2.65
C THR A 141 20.95 -11.74 -3.16
N PHE A 142 20.85 -12.00 -4.47
CA PHE A 142 19.64 -12.53 -5.10
C PHE A 142 19.70 -13.99 -5.55
N SER A 143 20.88 -14.59 -5.74
CA SER A 143 20.96 -15.97 -6.21
C SER A 143 20.42 -16.97 -5.17
N ASN A 144 19.77 -18.03 -5.67
CA ASN A 144 19.22 -19.12 -4.86
C ASN A 144 18.20 -18.70 -3.77
N LYS A 145 17.62 -17.50 -3.88
CA LYS A 145 16.55 -17.03 -3.01
C LYS A 145 15.26 -16.88 -3.81
N LEU A 146 14.13 -17.07 -3.16
CA LEU A 146 12.84 -16.64 -3.67
C LEU A 146 12.67 -15.14 -3.41
N TRP A 147 11.95 -14.41 -4.27
CA TRP A 147 11.71 -12.98 -4.07
C TRP A 147 11.07 -12.69 -2.70
N LYS A 148 10.23 -13.62 -2.20
CA LYS A 148 9.55 -13.50 -0.92
C LYS A 148 10.46 -13.68 0.29
N GLU A 149 11.65 -14.26 0.10
CA GLU A 149 12.68 -14.47 1.13
C GLU A 149 13.60 -13.26 1.29
N LEU A 150 13.52 -12.27 0.39
CA LEU A 150 14.22 -11.01 0.56
C LEU A 150 13.66 -10.27 1.78
N ASP A 151 14.54 -10.03 2.74
CA ASP A 151 14.21 -9.28 3.95
C ASP A 151 14.16 -7.77 3.69
N GLU A 152 13.67 -7.05 4.69
CA GLU A 152 13.50 -5.60 4.64
C GLU A 152 14.82 -4.86 4.40
N GLU A 153 15.88 -5.23 5.13
CA GLU A 153 17.20 -4.61 4.98
C GLU A 153 17.75 -4.75 3.56
N THR A 154 17.59 -5.94 2.95
CA THR A 154 17.98 -6.20 1.58
C THR A 154 17.24 -5.31 0.59
N ILE A 155 15.91 -5.15 0.73
CA ILE A 155 15.11 -4.32 -0.17
C ILE A 155 15.45 -2.84 -0.01
N VAL A 156 15.64 -2.37 1.22
CA VAL A 156 16.04 -0.98 1.50
C VAL A 156 17.40 -0.67 0.89
N ASN A 157 18.40 -1.53 1.10
CA ASN A 157 19.73 -1.34 0.52
C ASN A 157 19.69 -1.38 -1.01
N PHE A 158 18.89 -2.28 -1.59
CA PHE A 158 18.68 -2.38 -3.03
C PHE A 158 18.10 -1.10 -3.65
N LEU A 159 17.04 -0.55 -3.04
CA LEU A 159 16.39 0.67 -3.51
C LEU A 159 17.30 1.89 -3.34
N ASN A 160 17.93 2.06 -2.17
CA ASN A 160 18.85 3.16 -1.89
C ASN A 160 20.10 3.14 -2.78
N GLY A 161 20.64 1.94 -3.06
CA GLY A 161 21.82 1.76 -3.90
C GLY A 161 21.58 2.00 -5.39
N LEU A 162 20.31 2.16 -5.80
CA LEU A 162 19.91 2.19 -7.22
C LEU A 162 20.41 0.96 -7.99
N ASP A 163 20.48 -0.17 -7.29
CA ASP A 163 21.08 -1.41 -7.76
C ASP A 163 20.39 -1.97 -9.01
N PHE A 164 19.13 -1.58 -9.24
CA PHE A 164 18.31 -2.02 -10.36
C PHE A 164 18.88 -1.67 -11.74
N TYR A 165 19.75 -0.65 -11.85
CA TYR A 165 20.45 -0.34 -13.11
C TYR A 165 21.37 -1.47 -13.59
N TYR A 166 21.91 -2.25 -12.67
CA TYR A 166 22.85 -3.34 -12.97
C TYR A 166 22.13 -4.67 -13.29
N LEU A 167 20.83 -4.77 -13.01
CA LEU A 167 20.09 -6.02 -13.16
C LEU A 167 19.82 -6.37 -14.61
N SER A 168 19.61 -7.64 -14.91
CA SER A 168 18.95 -8.04 -16.16
C SER A 168 17.44 -7.75 -16.10
N ASN A 169 16.73 -7.90 -17.23
CA ASN A 169 15.27 -7.79 -17.26
C ASN A 169 14.63 -8.86 -16.35
N GLU A 170 15.13 -10.09 -16.41
CA GLU A 170 14.64 -11.21 -15.61
C GLU A 170 14.76 -10.92 -14.12
N ALA A 171 15.92 -10.42 -13.69
CA ALA A 171 16.16 -10.12 -12.28
C ALA A 171 15.37 -8.91 -11.79
N TYR A 172 15.21 -7.87 -12.63
CA TYR A 172 14.38 -6.72 -12.33
C TYR A 172 12.93 -7.16 -12.03
N PHE A 173 12.31 -7.94 -12.92
CA PHE A 173 10.93 -8.40 -12.72
C PHE A 173 10.79 -9.45 -11.62
N PHE A 174 11.83 -10.23 -11.35
CA PHE A 174 11.86 -11.15 -10.23
C PHE A 174 11.77 -10.43 -8.87
N ILE A 175 12.48 -9.31 -8.72
CA ILE A 175 12.56 -8.57 -7.44
C ILE A 175 11.36 -7.64 -7.25
N LEU A 176 10.74 -7.17 -8.34
CA LEU A 176 9.63 -6.20 -8.32
C LEU A 176 8.50 -6.55 -7.34
N PRO A 177 7.99 -7.79 -7.23
CA PRO A 177 6.99 -8.16 -6.24
C PRO A 177 7.45 -7.95 -4.79
N ALA A 178 8.75 -8.15 -4.49
CA ALA A 178 9.31 -7.92 -3.17
C ALA A 178 9.33 -6.43 -2.81
N CYS A 179 9.71 -5.58 -3.77
CA CYS A 179 9.71 -4.12 -3.63
C CYS A 179 8.31 -3.56 -3.40
N ILE A 180 7.32 -4.00 -4.19
CA ILE A 180 5.91 -3.58 -4.00
C ILE A 180 5.37 -4.09 -2.65
N ARG A 181 5.65 -5.35 -2.28
CA ARG A 181 5.28 -5.90 -0.97
C ARG A 181 5.85 -5.05 0.18
N TYR A 182 7.10 -4.62 0.04
CA TYR A 182 7.74 -3.74 1.01
C TYR A 182 7.01 -2.39 1.08
N GLY A 183 6.72 -1.77 -0.06
CA GLY A 183 5.97 -0.52 -0.16
C GLY A 183 4.61 -0.55 0.54
N LEU A 184 3.86 -1.65 0.37
CA LEU A 184 2.58 -1.86 1.07
C LEU A 184 2.75 -1.98 2.59
N LYS A 185 3.77 -2.70 3.06
CA LYS A 185 3.99 -2.93 4.49
C LYS A 185 4.48 -1.71 5.25
N LYS A 186 5.26 -0.85 4.60
CA LYS A 186 5.91 0.29 5.26
C LYS A 186 5.23 1.60 4.98
N PHE A 187 4.06 1.58 4.38
CA PHE A 187 3.39 2.76 3.87
C PHE A 187 3.30 3.94 4.88
N GLU A 188 3.10 3.67 6.18
CA GLU A 188 3.10 4.70 7.24
C GLU A 188 4.45 5.43 7.42
N ASP A 189 5.56 4.69 7.31
CA ASP A 189 6.93 5.13 7.62
C ASP A 189 7.87 5.00 6.41
N ASN A 190 7.33 5.06 5.17
CA ASN A 190 8.10 4.69 3.99
C ASN A 190 8.94 5.85 3.43
N GLU A 191 10.10 6.13 4.04
CA GLU A 191 11.12 7.01 3.46
C GLU A 191 11.64 6.53 2.08
N GLN A 192 11.36 5.28 1.72
CA GLN A 192 11.82 4.63 0.50
C GLN A 192 10.76 4.61 -0.60
N LEU A 193 9.61 5.25 -0.39
CA LEU A 193 8.56 5.31 -1.40
C LEU A 193 9.08 6.00 -2.67
N ASP A 194 9.81 7.10 -2.53
CA ASP A 194 10.41 7.82 -3.66
C ASP A 194 11.36 6.93 -4.47
N TYR A 195 12.22 6.16 -3.78
CA TYR A 195 13.12 5.21 -4.45
C TYR A 195 12.36 4.06 -5.12
N LEU A 196 11.25 3.62 -4.54
CA LEU A 196 10.37 2.64 -5.16
C LEU A 196 9.69 3.21 -6.41
N ILE A 197 9.19 4.44 -6.38
CA ILE A 197 8.63 5.13 -7.56
C ILE A 197 9.71 5.30 -8.63
N PHE A 198 10.93 5.62 -8.24
CA PHE A 198 12.06 5.73 -9.16
C PHE A 198 12.42 4.38 -9.79
N PHE A 199 12.50 3.31 -9.00
CA PHE A 199 12.67 1.94 -9.48
C PHE A 199 11.60 1.56 -10.51
N LEU A 200 10.33 1.87 -10.23
CA LEU A 200 9.21 1.60 -11.14
C LEU A 200 9.22 2.51 -12.38
N SER A 201 9.96 3.61 -12.38
CA SER A 201 9.98 4.59 -13.49
C SER A 201 11.03 4.29 -14.58
N ASP A 202 11.63 3.11 -14.57
CA ASP A 202 12.56 2.66 -15.61
C ASP A 202 11.81 2.39 -16.94
N LYS A 203 11.83 3.40 -17.82
CA LYS A 203 11.14 3.39 -19.12
C LYS A 203 11.57 2.24 -20.03
N GLU A 204 12.82 1.80 -19.94
CA GLU A 204 13.30 0.70 -20.78
C GLU A 204 12.64 -0.60 -20.32
N ARG A 205 12.63 -0.86 -19.00
CA ARG A 205 12.03 -2.08 -18.43
C ARG A 205 10.54 -2.16 -18.69
N VAL A 206 9.82 -1.05 -18.64
CA VAL A 206 8.36 -1.07 -18.90
C VAL A 206 8.04 -1.68 -20.27
N ASN A 207 8.88 -1.49 -21.29
CA ASN A 207 8.68 -2.08 -22.62
C ASN A 207 8.84 -3.62 -22.64
N TYR A 208 9.53 -4.19 -21.66
CA TYR A 208 9.75 -5.64 -21.52
C TYR A 208 8.80 -6.30 -20.53
N ALA A 209 7.97 -5.52 -19.84
CA ALA A 209 7.06 -6.04 -18.84
C ALA A 209 5.91 -6.82 -19.47
N ASP A 210 5.62 -8.00 -18.92
CA ASP A 210 4.41 -8.73 -19.28
C ASP A 210 3.16 -8.10 -18.65
N GLU A 211 1.98 -8.55 -19.10
CA GLU A 211 0.71 -8.03 -18.62
C GLU A 211 0.49 -8.26 -17.12
N LYS A 212 1.05 -9.33 -16.54
CA LYS A 212 0.91 -9.59 -15.10
C LYS A 212 1.66 -8.56 -14.27
N ILE A 213 2.90 -8.24 -14.66
CA ILE A 213 3.70 -7.20 -14.04
C ILE A 213 3.01 -5.84 -14.18
N LYS A 214 2.52 -5.51 -15.39
CA LYS A 214 1.79 -4.24 -15.61
C LYS A 214 0.58 -4.12 -14.71
N ILE A 215 -0.26 -5.15 -14.63
CA ILE A 215 -1.43 -5.17 -13.75
C ILE A 215 -1.02 -4.97 -12.29
N LEU A 216 0.04 -5.64 -11.83
CA LEU A 216 0.56 -5.48 -10.47
C LEU A 216 0.97 -4.02 -10.19
N VAL A 217 1.81 -3.45 -11.05
CA VAL A 217 2.33 -2.08 -10.86
C VAL A 217 1.22 -1.04 -10.95
N VAL A 218 0.34 -1.15 -11.95
CA VAL A 218 -0.82 -0.25 -12.11
C VAL A 218 -1.77 -0.35 -10.92
N SER A 219 -1.97 -1.55 -10.37
CA SER A 219 -2.80 -1.74 -9.17
C SER A 219 -2.17 -1.05 -7.96
N TYR A 220 -0.87 -1.22 -7.76
CA TYR A 220 -0.13 -0.55 -6.69
C TYR A 220 -0.20 0.98 -6.82
N LEU A 221 0.09 1.54 -7.99
CA LEU A 221 0.07 2.99 -8.22
C LEU A 221 -1.35 3.58 -8.11
N ASN A 222 -2.38 2.85 -8.56
CA ASN A 222 -3.77 3.29 -8.34
C ASN A 222 -4.18 3.24 -6.87
N LEU A 223 -3.67 2.28 -6.11
CA LEU A 223 -3.87 2.20 -4.66
C LEU A 223 -3.26 3.44 -3.99
N LEU A 224 -2.01 3.80 -4.33
CA LEU A 224 -1.37 5.04 -3.86
C LEU A 224 -2.19 6.29 -4.22
N LYS A 225 -2.64 6.38 -5.47
CA LYS A 225 -3.45 7.49 -5.98
C LYS A 225 -4.74 7.71 -5.18
N LYS A 226 -5.41 6.63 -4.78
CA LYS A 226 -6.72 6.70 -4.08
C LYS A 226 -6.62 7.28 -2.68
N LEU A 227 -5.46 7.18 -2.01
CA LEU A 227 -5.30 7.73 -0.67
C LEU A 227 -5.27 9.25 -0.64
N ASN A 228 -4.86 9.90 -1.74
CA ASN A 228 -4.80 11.35 -1.88
C ASN A 228 -4.28 12.06 -0.60
N PHE A 229 -3.22 11.52 0.01
CA PHE A 229 -2.47 12.24 1.04
C PHE A 229 -1.97 13.54 0.42
N SER A 230 -2.05 14.63 1.18
CA SER A 230 -1.50 15.94 0.82
C SER A 230 0.03 15.86 0.62
N GLY A 231 0.46 15.35 -0.55
CA GLY A 231 1.86 15.31 -0.98
C GLY A 231 2.45 13.97 -1.44
N TYR A 232 1.70 12.85 -1.47
CA TYR A 232 2.28 11.51 -1.80
C TYR A 232 1.92 10.93 -3.18
N PHE A 233 1.15 11.65 -4.00
CA PHE A 233 0.91 11.27 -5.40
C PHE A 233 1.00 12.51 -6.26
N GLU A 234 2.24 13.00 -6.38
CA GLU A 234 2.59 14.23 -7.03
C GLU A 234 2.80 14.01 -8.52
N LYS A 235 3.86 14.58 -9.10
CA LYS A 235 4.09 14.53 -10.54
C LYS A 235 4.70 13.19 -10.92
N GLU A 236 5.67 12.73 -10.15
CA GLU A 236 6.48 11.54 -10.39
C GLU A 236 5.62 10.26 -10.39
N GLU A 237 4.73 10.09 -9.40
CA GLU A 237 3.85 8.92 -9.34
C GLU A 237 2.80 8.93 -10.46
N LYS A 238 2.32 10.11 -10.86
CA LYS A 238 1.39 10.26 -12.00
C LYS A 238 2.09 9.86 -13.31
N GLU A 239 3.29 10.37 -13.54
CA GLU A 239 4.09 10.01 -14.70
C GLU A 239 4.43 8.51 -14.71
N CYS A 240 4.77 7.95 -13.55
CA CYS A 240 4.98 6.51 -13.38
C CYS A 240 3.71 5.73 -13.73
N LEU A 241 2.54 6.12 -13.21
CA LEU A 241 1.28 5.44 -13.49
C LEU A 241 0.93 5.47 -14.98
N GLU A 242 1.11 6.60 -15.65
CA GLU A 242 0.87 6.69 -17.09
C GLU A 242 1.91 5.92 -17.92
N LEU A 243 3.14 5.78 -17.43
CA LEU A 243 4.15 4.94 -18.08
C LEU A 243 3.74 3.47 -18.13
N TRP A 244 3.08 2.96 -17.08
CA TRP A 244 2.69 1.56 -16.95
C TRP A 244 1.33 1.20 -17.57
N LYS A 245 0.54 2.19 -18.01
CA LYS A 245 -0.75 2.00 -18.69
C LYS A 245 -0.59 1.74 -20.19
#